data_AF-A0A9N9R033-F1
#
_entry.id   AF-A0A9N9R033-F1
#
_cell.length_a   1.000
_cell.length_b   1.000
_cell.length_c   1.000
_cell.angle_alpha   90.00
_cell.angle_beta   90.00
_cell.angle_gamma   90.00
#
_symmetry.space_group_name_H-M   'P 1'
#
loop_
_entity.id
_entity.type
_entity.pdbx_description
1 polymer ?
#
loop_
_entity_poly.entity_id
_entity_poly.type
_entity_poly.pdbx_seq_one_letter_code
_entity_poly.pdbx_strand_id
1 'polypeptide(L)'
;MAMCSQKEKINVILIFFICNIIKIGGILRLDENKNVNQCQRCKILTDSFGHWLDKTSRGKFEGGDVAWEESKLKSYSRSEIRLVEIQEGLCSELKRYQDHCYSLAEETESVLEKWWFLNDPQSMDLYSWLCINTLQYCCPVHHFGAQCTSCPLDEKKLICSGHGKCDGDGTREGNGTCLCEKGYTGTHCDNCVKNFFKLNTSCEPCHIACNECSGHGINACKECSEGWQMNSKICVDVNECSDPSICRHNEYCVNKQGSYSCRLCDMSCKTCDGEGLLNCTSCESDSVLWSGKCVNDSLKSAILQNTFKRIALYSGLLIIAFFVLRHSRTVSMIIVAIIAVYVYFSEKTSDINMLNVLINLYLS
;
A
#
# COMPACT_ATOMS: atom_id res chain seq x y z
N MET A 1 1.70 46.40 -32.19
CA MET A 1 3.09 45.92 -32.40
C MET A 1 3.85 46.20 -31.12
N ALA A 2 3.94 45.21 -30.22
CA ALA A 2 5.09 44.31 -30.06
C ALA A 2 6.31 45.08 -29.50
N MET A 3 6.49 45.03 -28.17
CA MET A 3 7.43 44.15 -27.46
C MET A 3 8.89 44.60 -27.56
N CYS A 4 9.52 44.96 -26.43
CA CYS A 4 10.70 44.22 -25.93
C CYS A 4 11.12 44.63 -24.50
N SER A 5 11.65 43.64 -23.78
CA SER A 5 12.57 43.72 -22.63
C SER A 5 12.02 43.80 -21.20
N GLN A 6 11.87 42.62 -20.58
CA GLN A 6 12.54 42.20 -19.32
C GLN A 6 11.94 40.87 -18.84
N LYS A 7 12.61 39.73 -19.06
CA LYS A 7 12.46 38.48 -18.26
C LYS A 7 13.40 37.35 -18.74
N GLU A 8 14.71 37.57 -18.67
CA GLU A 8 15.72 36.50 -18.91
C GLU A 8 16.24 35.81 -17.63
N LYS A 9 15.70 36.12 -16.44
CA LYS A 9 16.20 35.54 -15.17
C LYS A 9 15.53 34.23 -14.72
N ILE A 10 14.52 33.73 -15.43
CA ILE A 10 13.71 32.58 -14.98
C ILE A 10 14.27 31.22 -15.45
N ASN A 11 14.98 31.17 -16.58
CA ASN A 11 15.44 29.89 -17.16
C ASN A 11 16.62 29.24 -16.43
N VAL A 12 17.46 30.00 -15.72
CA VAL A 12 18.63 29.43 -15.00
C VAL A 12 18.20 28.72 -13.71
N ILE A 13 17.16 29.21 -13.04
CA ILE A 13 16.65 28.62 -11.79
C ILE A 13 15.91 27.31 -12.07
N LEU A 14 15.17 27.23 -13.19
CA LEU A 14 14.47 26.01 -13.59
C LEU A 14 15.45 24.89 -13.96
N ILE A 15 16.56 25.20 -14.64
CA ILE A 15 17.60 24.23 -14.98
C ILE A 15 18.35 23.77 -13.72
N PHE A 16 18.60 24.65 -12.75
CA PHE A 16 19.20 24.27 -11.46
C PHE A 16 18.28 23.38 -10.62
N PHE A 17 16.96 23.61 -10.64
CA PHE A 17 16.00 22.74 -9.97
C PHE A 17 15.86 21.38 -10.66
N ILE A 18 15.88 21.33 -11.99
CA ILE A 18 15.84 20.06 -12.75
C ILE A 18 17.15 19.27 -12.54
N CYS A 19 18.32 19.93 -12.52
CA CYS A 19 19.60 19.27 -12.19
C CYS A 19 19.65 18.77 -10.73
N ASN A 20 19.03 19.49 -9.78
CA ASN A 20 18.93 19.02 -8.40
C ASN A 20 17.89 17.90 -8.24
N ILE A 21 16.79 17.89 -9.01
CA ILE A 21 15.85 16.75 -9.05
C ILE A 21 16.48 15.53 -9.73
N ILE A 22 17.35 15.70 -10.73
CA ILE A 22 18.12 14.59 -11.33
C ILE A 22 19.21 14.09 -10.35
N LYS A 23 19.79 14.97 -9.52
CA LYS A 23 20.71 14.56 -8.43
C LYS A 23 20.01 13.94 -7.21
N ILE A 24 18.73 14.27 -6.97
CA ILE A 24 17.92 13.70 -5.88
C ILE A 24 17.21 12.41 -6.35
N GLY A 25 16.90 12.26 -7.64
CA GLY A 25 16.41 11.02 -8.26
C GLY A 25 17.50 9.96 -8.50
N GLY A 26 18.77 10.31 -8.27
CA GLY A 26 19.93 9.41 -8.36
C GLY A 26 20.34 8.75 -7.03
N ILE A 27 19.61 8.99 -5.94
CA ILE A 27 19.88 8.41 -4.61
C ILE A 27 18.72 7.48 -4.23
N LEU A 28 18.50 6.49 -5.09
CA LEU A 28 17.91 5.20 -4.77
C LEU A 28 18.61 4.13 -5.62
N ARG A 29 19.95 4.18 -5.65
CA ARG A 29 20.69 2.93 -5.71
C ARG A 29 20.46 2.29 -4.34
N LEU A 30 19.43 1.45 -4.26
CA LEU A 30 19.41 0.39 -3.27
C LEU A 30 20.69 -0.40 -3.51
N ASP A 31 21.69 -0.08 -2.71
CA ASP A 31 22.80 -0.94 -2.42
C ASP A 31 22.21 -2.20 -1.77
N GLU A 32 21.87 -3.17 -2.60
CA GLU A 32 21.95 -4.57 -2.21
C GLU A 32 23.11 -5.16 -2.98
N ASN A 33 24.33 -4.84 -2.57
CA ASN A 33 25.40 -5.83 -2.60
C ASN A 33 25.05 -6.92 -1.57
N LYS A 34 23.93 -7.61 -1.79
CA LYS A 34 23.61 -8.85 -1.09
C LYS A 34 24.65 -9.84 -1.58
N ASN A 35 25.54 -10.24 -0.67
CA ASN A 35 26.44 -11.36 -0.92
C ASN A 35 25.61 -12.54 -1.41
N VAL A 36 25.81 -12.92 -2.66
CA VAL A 36 25.19 -14.09 -3.28
C VAL A 36 25.87 -15.32 -2.71
N ASN A 37 25.11 -16.28 -2.22
CA ASN A 37 25.72 -17.50 -1.67
C ASN A 37 26.31 -18.37 -2.79
N GLN A 38 27.20 -19.29 -2.41
CA GLN A 38 27.93 -20.13 -3.39
C GLN A 38 26.99 -20.95 -4.28
N CYS A 39 25.88 -21.44 -3.73
CA CYS A 39 24.90 -22.17 -4.51
C CYS A 39 24.24 -21.31 -5.58
N GLN A 40 23.81 -20.10 -5.23
CA GLN A 40 23.23 -19.14 -6.18
C GLN A 40 24.23 -18.75 -7.27
N ARG A 41 25.51 -18.54 -6.94
CA ARG A 41 26.57 -18.29 -7.93
C ARG A 41 26.65 -19.44 -8.94
N CYS A 42 26.67 -20.67 -8.45
CA CYS A 42 26.72 -21.86 -9.31
C CYS A 42 25.47 -22.01 -10.17
N LYS A 43 24.29 -21.79 -9.58
CA LYS A 43 23.01 -21.84 -10.31
C LYS A 43 22.97 -20.83 -11.45
N ILE A 44 23.39 -19.59 -11.20
CA ILE A 44 23.47 -18.52 -12.22
C ILE A 44 24.38 -18.95 -13.39
N LEU A 45 25.55 -19.53 -13.07
CA LEU A 45 26.47 -20.03 -14.08
C LEU A 45 25.83 -21.14 -14.93
N THR A 46 25.20 -22.14 -14.29
CA THR A 46 24.59 -23.27 -15.01
C THR A 46 23.36 -22.86 -15.81
N ASP A 47 22.57 -21.90 -15.32
CA ASP A 47 21.44 -21.33 -16.05
C ASP A 47 21.94 -20.56 -17.30
N SER A 48 23.02 -19.78 -17.15
CA SER A 48 23.67 -19.10 -18.28
C SER A 48 24.23 -20.11 -19.29
N PHE A 49 24.84 -21.19 -18.83
CA PHE A 49 25.35 -22.24 -19.70
C PHE A 49 24.21 -22.92 -20.47
N GLY A 50 23.12 -23.28 -19.79
CA GLY A 50 21.94 -23.87 -20.42
C GLY A 50 21.32 -22.95 -21.48
N HIS A 51 21.23 -21.64 -21.19
CA HIS A 51 20.77 -20.66 -22.16
C HIS A 51 21.63 -20.64 -23.44
N TRP A 52 22.96 -20.62 -23.31
CA TRP A 52 23.87 -20.61 -24.45
C TRP A 52 23.96 -21.96 -25.17
N LEU A 53 23.76 -23.06 -24.44
CA LEU A 53 23.59 -24.39 -25.02
C LEU A 53 22.39 -24.40 -25.97
N ASP A 54 21.25 -23.86 -25.55
CA ASP A 54 20.06 -23.77 -26.39
C ASP A 54 20.25 -22.80 -27.56
N LYS A 55 20.90 -21.65 -27.31
CA LYS A 55 21.16 -20.63 -28.33
C LYS A 55 22.06 -21.13 -29.47
N THR A 56 23.09 -21.91 -29.15
CA THR A 56 24.01 -22.51 -30.12
C THR A 56 23.49 -23.82 -30.72
N SER A 57 22.32 -24.33 -30.30
CA SER A 57 21.81 -25.64 -30.74
C SER A 57 21.58 -25.79 -32.24
N ARG A 58 21.36 -24.67 -32.96
CA ARG A 58 21.16 -24.64 -34.41
C ARG A 58 22.40 -24.22 -35.20
N GLY A 59 23.55 -24.08 -34.53
CA GLY A 59 24.81 -23.72 -35.16
C GLY A 59 25.33 -24.79 -36.13
N LYS A 60 26.25 -24.37 -37.00
CA LYS A 60 27.00 -25.23 -37.93
C LYS A 60 28.45 -24.78 -37.90
N PHE A 61 29.37 -25.65 -38.34
CA PHE A 61 30.75 -25.25 -38.58
C PHE A 61 30.79 -24.11 -39.62
N GLU A 62 31.54 -23.06 -39.35
CA GLU A 62 31.56 -21.83 -40.16
C GLU A 62 32.37 -21.94 -41.47
N GLY A 63 32.75 -23.14 -41.93
CA GLY A 63 33.67 -23.28 -43.08
C GLY A 63 33.50 -24.52 -43.96
N GLY A 64 32.80 -24.38 -45.09
CA GLY A 64 32.85 -25.35 -46.20
C GLY A 64 31.74 -26.42 -46.20
N ASP A 65 31.78 -27.32 -47.19
CA ASP A 65 30.73 -28.31 -47.50
C ASP A 65 30.32 -29.14 -46.26
N VAL A 66 29.18 -28.77 -45.67
CA VAL A 66 28.58 -29.36 -44.46
C VAL A 66 28.47 -30.90 -44.56
N ALA A 67 28.23 -31.43 -45.76
CA ALA A 67 28.13 -32.88 -46.01
C ALA A 67 29.48 -33.62 -45.95
N TRP A 68 30.58 -32.97 -46.33
CA TRP A 68 31.92 -33.54 -46.21
C TRP A 68 32.39 -33.52 -44.75
N GLU A 69 32.10 -32.44 -44.03
CA GLU A 69 32.46 -32.27 -42.62
C GLU A 69 31.70 -33.22 -41.69
N GLU A 70 30.39 -33.39 -41.87
CA GLU A 70 29.58 -34.33 -41.06
C GLU A 70 30.02 -35.80 -41.21
N SER A 71 30.68 -36.15 -42.32
CA SER A 71 31.19 -37.51 -42.57
C SER A 71 32.55 -37.81 -41.94
N LYS A 72 33.30 -36.76 -41.54
CA LYS A 72 34.70 -36.85 -41.08
C LYS A 72 34.93 -36.28 -39.68
N LEU A 73 34.12 -35.32 -39.24
CA LEU A 73 34.18 -34.69 -37.92
C LEU A 73 33.03 -35.18 -37.04
N LYS A 74 33.25 -35.17 -35.72
CA LYS A 74 32.17 -35.42 -34.75
C LYS A 74 31.09 -34.35 -34.91
N SER A 75 29.83 -34.68 -34.59
CA SER A 75 28.70 -33.74 -34.65
C SER A 75 29.01 -32.42 -33.96
N TYR A 76 28.71 -31.28 -34.62
CA TYR A 76 28.86 -29.91 -34.07
C TYR A 76 28.30 -29.80 -32.65
N SER A 77 27.22 -30.54 -32.36
CA SER A 77 26.54 -30.58 -31.06
C SER A 77 27.45 -30.83 -29.85
N ARG A 78 28.58 -31.53 -30.02
CA ARG A 78 29.58 -31.81 -28.96
C ARG A 78 31.01 -31.47 -29.42
N SER A 79 31.15 -30.52 -30.33
CA SER A 79 32.46 -30.05 -30.80
C SER A 79 33.12 -29.10 -29.79
N GLU A 80 34.44 -28.95 -29.89
CA GLU A 80 35.21 -27.97 -29.13
C GLU A 80 34.82 -26.53 -29.50
N ILE A 81 34.59 -26.27 -30.79
CA ILE A 81 34.17 -24.96 -31.31
C ILE A 81 32.87 -24.51 -30.65
N ARG A 82 31.87 -25.39 -30.56
CA ARG A 82 30.60 -25.07 -29.88
C ARG A 82 30.79 -24.75 -28.40
N LEU A 83 31.73 -25.43 -27.72
CA LEU A 83 32.02 -25.14 -26.31
C LEU A 83 32.62 -23.74 -26.14
N VAL A 84 33.56 -23.36 -27.01
CA VAL A 84 34.16 -22.01 -27.01
C VAL A 84 33.09 -20.94 -27.23
N GLU A 85 32.21 -21.10 -28.22
CA GLU A 85 31.08 -20.17 -28.45
C GLU A 85 30.19 -20.02 -27.21
N ILE A 86 29.91 -21.13 -26.51
CA ILE A 86 29.14 -21.12 -25.27
C ILE A 86 29.90 -20.36 -24.18
N GLN A 87 31.18 -20.67 -23.97
CA GLN A 87 32.02 -20.08 -22.93
C GLN A 87 32.21 -18.56 -23.13
N GLU A 88 32.41 -18.11 -24.37
CA GLU A 88 32.47 -16.67 -24.71
C GLU A 88 31.16 -15.94 -24.41
N GLY A 89 30.02 -16.63 -24.58
CA GLY A 89 28.71 -16.09 -24.29
C GLY A 89 28.34 -16.06 -22.81
N LEU A 90 28.97 -16.89 -21.97
CA LEU A 90 28.60 -17.04 -20.56
C LEU A 90 28.50 -15.69 -19.83
N CYS A 91 27.47 -15.57 -18.98
CA CYS A 91 27.21 -14.42 -18.13
C CYS A 91 26.96 -13.06 -18.85
N SER A 92 27.10 -12.98 -20.18
CA SER A 92 27.00 -11.73 -20.94
C SER A 92 25.61 -11.09 -20.95
N GLU A 93 24.55 -11.91 -20.87
CA GLU A 93 23.16 -11.44 -20.88
C GLU A 93 22.59 -11.14 -19.49
N LEU A 94 23.39 -11.31 -18.43
CA LEU A 94 22.95 -11.10 -17.04
C LEU A 94 22.90 -9.61 -16.68
N LYS A 95 21.74 -9.16 -16.17
CA LYS A 95 21.58 -7.79 -15.65
C LYS A 95 22.06 -7.61 -14.21
N ARG A 96 22.23 -8.70 -13.45
CA ARG A 96 22.61 -8.72 -12.04
C ARG A 96 23.58 -9.87 -11.79
N TYR A 97 24.49 -9.69 -10.82
CA TYR A 97 25.46 -10.70 -10.38
C TYR A 97 26.41 -11.21 -11.48
N GLN A 98 26.61 -10.39 -12.51
CA GLN A 98 27.45 -10.72 -13.66
C GLN A 98 28.90 -11.00 -13.24
N ASP A 99 29.48 -10.17 -12.37
CA ASP A 99 30.85 -10.36 -11.87
C ASP A 99 31.02 -11.69 -11.12
N HIS A 100 30.04 -12.06 -10.28
CA HIS A 100 30.06 -13.34 -9.55
C HIS A 100 29.97 -14.55 -10.47
N CYS A 101 29.24 -14.42 -11.59
CA CYS A 101 29.12 -15.44 -12.62
C CYS A 101 30.43 -15.59 -13.39
N TYR A 102 31.04 -14.49 -13.84
CA TYR A 102 32.32 -14.51 -14.54
C TYR A 102 33.45 -15.10 -13.69
N SER A 103 33.54 -14.69 -12.42
CA SER A 103 34.54 -15.24 -11.49
C SER A 103 34.39 -16.75 -11.35
N LEU A 104 33.16 -17.28 -11.22
CA LEU A 104 32.97 -18.74 -11.12
C LEU A 104 33.18 -19.45 -12.47
N ALA A 105 32.83 -18.82 -13.60
CA ALA A 105 33.08 -19.36 -14.92
C ALA A 105 34.58 -19.57 -15.16
N GLU A 106 35.41 -18.60 -14.77
CA GLU A 106 36.87 -18.68 -14.83
C GLU A 106 37.41 -19.79 -13.90
N GLU A 107 36.94 -19.85 -12.64
CA GLU A 107 37.33 -20.91 -11.70
C GLU A 107 36.99 -22.32 -12.19
N THR A 108 35.91 -22.47 -12.98
CA THR A 108 35.35 -23.77 -13.39
C THR A 108 35.61 -24.12 -14.86
N GLU A 109 36.36 -23.30 -15.60
CA GLU A 109 36.65 -23.49 -17.03
C GLU A 109 37.15 -24.91 -17.34
N SER A 110 38.23 -25.33 -16.67
CA SER A 110 38.82 -26.67 -16.86
C SER A 110 37.90 -27.83 -16.41
N VAL A 111 36.94 -27.56 -15.53
CA VAL A 111 35.98 -28.55 -15.02
C VAL A 111 34.83 -28.71 -16.02
N LEU A 112 34.37 -27.61 -16.62
CA LEU A 112 33.35 -27.59 -17.67
C LEU A 112 33.82 -28.29 -18.94
N GLU A 113 35.08 -28.08 -19.35
CA GLU A 113 35.68 -28.80 -20.48
C GLU A 113 35.68 -30.32 -20.26
N LYS A 114 36.11 -30.77 -19.07
CA LYS A 114 36.09 -32.20 -18.71
C LYS A 114 34.69 -32.77 -18.81
N TRP A 115 33.69 -32.06 -18.31
CA TRP A 115 32.29 -32.49 -18.42
C TRP A 115 31.81 -32.56 -19.87
N TRP A 116 32.16 -31.58 -20.69
CA TRP A 116 31.77 -31.51 -22.10
C TRP A 116 32.30 -32.68 -22.93
N PHE A 117 33.51 -33.15 -22.66
CA PHE A 117 34.13 -34.22 -23.44
C PHE A 117 33.95 -35.62 -22.86
N LEU A 118 33.78 -35.76 -21.54
CA LEU A 118 33.79 -37.07 -20.87
C LEU A 118 32.40 -37.57 -20.48
N ASN A 119 31.42 -36.69 -20.29
CA ASN A 119 30.12 -37.07 -19.73
C ASN A 119 28.99 -36.99 -20.75
N ASP A 120 28.12 -37.99 -20.75
CA ASP A 120 26.89 -38.01 -21.55
C ASP A 120 25.81 -37.09 -20.92
N PRO A 121 25.35 -36.03 -21.61
CA PRO A 121 24.35 -35.10 -21.10
C PRO A 121 22.98 -35.75 -20.82
N GLN A 122 22.68 -36.90 -21.42
CA GLN A 122 21.43 -37.62 -21.14
C GLN A 122 21.44 -38.33 -19.78
N SER A 123 22.63 -38.54 -19.20
CA SER A 123 22.76 -39.26 -17.93
C SER A 123 22.55 -38.38 -16.70
N MET A 124 23.00 -37.12 -16.76
CA MET A 124 22.92 -36.18 -15.64
C MET A 124 23.04 -34.73 -16.12
N ASP A 125 22.15 -33.86 -15.65
CA ASP A 125 22.16 -32.44 -16.00
C ASP A 125 23.38 -31.70 -15.40
N LEU A 126 23.79 -30.61 -16.05
CA LEU A 126 24.99 -29.86 -15.68
C LEU A 126 24.90 -29.30 -14.25
N TYR A 127 23.71 -28.87 -13.80
CA TYR A 127 23.54 -28.32 -12.46
C TYR A 127 23.77 -29.39 -11.39
N SER A 128 23.15 -30.56 -11.54
CA SER A 128 23.36 -31.66 -10.60
C SER A 128 24.80 -32.14 -10.59
N TRP A 129 25.44 -32.22 -11.77
CA TRP A 129 26.84 -32.64 -11.84
C TRP A 129 27.81 -31.60 -11.26
N LEU A 130 27.70 -30.34 -11.68
CA LEU A 130 28.65 -29.29 -11.29
C LEU A 130 28.37 -28.77 -9.88
N CYS A 131 27.15 -28.31 -9.61
CA CYS A 131 26.83 -27.57 -8.39
C CYS A 131 26.61 -28.46 -7.17
N ILE A 132 26.06 -29.67 -7.36
CA ILE A 132 25.76 -30.60 -6.26
C ILE A 132 26.92 -31.59 -6.05
N ASN A 133 27.35 -32.29 -7.09
CA ASN A 133 28.30 -33.39 -6.95
C ASN A 133 29.76 -32.94 -6.97
N THR A 134 30.12 -32.03 -7.89
CA THR A 134 31.52 -31.63 -8.12
C THR A 134 31.97 -30.53 -7.15
N LEU A 135 31.27 -29.41 -7.12
CA LEU A 135 31.62 -28.26 -6.27
C LEU A 135 31.00 -28.34 -4.88
N GLN A 136 29.94 -29.14 -4.70
CA GLN A 136 29.20 -29.27 -3.45
C GLN A 136 28.65 -27.95 -2.88
N TYR A 137 28.46 -26.93 -3.72
CA TYR A 137 27.92 -25.64 -3.32
C TYR A 137 26.41 -25.71 -3.06
N CYS A 138 25.69 -26.58 -3.76
CA CYS A 138 24.24 -26.76 -3.65
C CYS A 138 23.86 -28.12 -3.05
N CYS A 139 22.59 -28.21 -2.67
CA CYS A 139 21.92 -29.45 -2.30
C CYS A 139 20.90 -29.86 -3.37
N PRO A 140 20.51 -31.14 -3.41
CA PRO A 140 19.34 -31.57 -4.17
C PRO A 140 18.09 -30.80 -3.74
N VAL A 141 17.10 -30.73 -4.64
CA VAL A 141 15.81 -30.13 -4.34
C VAL A 141 15.22 -30.80 -3.09
N HIS A 142 14.59 -30.01 -2.21
CA HIS A 142 13.98 -30.42 -0.95
C HIS A 142 14.97 -30.87 0.13
N HIS A 143 16.19 -30.33 0.10
CA HIS A 143 17.24 -30.56 1.09
C HIS A 143 17.92 -29.25 1.46
N PHE A 144 18.44 -29.16 2.68
CA PHE A 144 19.04 -27.94 3.23
C PHE A 144 20.26 -28.24 4.12
N GLY A 145 21.03 -27.19 4.43
CA GLY A 145 22.13 -27.23 5.40
C GLY A 145 23.39 -27.95 4.89
N ALA A 146 24.45 -27.92 5.70
CA ALA A 146 25.78 -28.38 5.29
C ALA A 146 25.81 -29.83 4.79
N GLN A 147 24.96 -30.69 5.37
CA GLN A 147 24.86 -32.12 5.02
C GLN A 147 23.74 -32.44 4.03
N CYS A 148 23.03 -31.43 3.50
CA CYS A 148 21.84 -31.63 2.67
C CYS A 148 20.82 -32.57 3.31
N THR A 149 20.35 -32.24 4.50
CA THR A 149 19.26 -32.98 5.16
C THR A 149 17.94 -32.70 4.48
N SER A 150 17.06 -33.69 4.36
CA SER A 150 15.74 -33.52 3.74
C SER A 150 14.88 -32.53 4.52
N CYS A 151 14.17 -31.66 3.81
CA CYS A 151 13.22 -30.71 4.38
C CYS A 151 12.08 -31.42 5.12
N PRO A 152 11.44 -30.77 6.12
CA PRO A 152 10.34 -31.36 6.86
C PRO A 152 9.16 -31.73 5.94
N LEU A 153 8.78 -33.00 5.98
CA LEU A 153 7.64 -33.55 5.25
C LEU A 153 6.48 -33.84 6.19
N ASP A 154 5.28 -33.44 5.79
CA ASP A 154 4.03 -33.79 6.47
C ASP A 154 3.60 -35.23 6.12
N GLU A 155 2.54 -35.74 6.76
CA GLU A 155 1.96 -37.09 6.54
C GLU A 155 1.62 -37.35 5.06
N LYS A 156 1.28 -36.29 4.32
CA LYS A 156 0.98 -36.31 2.87
C LYS A 156 2.22 -36.20 1.97
N LYS A 157 3.43 -36.24 2.55
CA LYS A 157 4.72 -36.00 1.87
C LYS A 157 4.80 -34.62 1.19
N LEU A 158 4.08 -33.64 1.74
CA LEU A 158 4.17 -32.25 1.31
C LEU A 158 5.15 -31.50 2.22
N ILE A 159 5.98 -30.66 1.62
CA ILE A 159 6.90 -29.80 2.37
C ILE A 159 6.11 -28.66 2.97
N CYS A 160 6.26 -28.46 4.28
CA CYS A 160 5.53 -27.42 5.01
C CYS A 160 4.01 -27.44 4.71
N SER A 161 3.43 -28.65 4.66
CA SER A 161 2.01 -28.94 4.34
C SER A 161 1.50 -28.32 3.03
N GLY A 162 2.39 -27.85 2.15
CA GLY A 162 2.04 -27.12 0.93
C GLY A 162 1.70 -25.64 1.15
N HIS A 163 1.90 -25.11 2.35
CA HIS A 163 1.56 -23.74 2.76
C HIS A 163 2.78 -22.96 3.26
N GLY A 164 3.97 -23.33 2.79
CA GLY A 164 5.21 -22.69 3.20
C GLY A 164 6.41 -23.15 2.38
N LYS A 165 7.56 -22.54 2.67
CA LYS A 165 8.85 -22.87 2.05
C LYS A 165 9.84 -23.31 3.11
N CYS A 166 10.65 -24.32 2.78
CA CYS A 166 11.73 -24.77 3.65
C CYS A 166 12.89 -23.77 3.61
N ASP A 167 13.33 -23.31 4.78
CA ASP A 167 14.49 -22.43 4.90
C ASP A 167 15.77 -23.15 4.44
N GLY A 168 16.43 -22.59 3.43
CA GLY A 168 17.63 -23.16 2.82
C GLY A 168 17.38 -24.24 1.76
N ASP A 169 16.15 -24.40 1.25
CA ASP A 169 15.85 -25.39 0.21
C ASP A 169 16.79 -25.29 -1.00
N GLY A 170 17.47 -26.39 -1.31
CA GLY A 170 18.46 -26.52 -2.38
C GLY A 170 19.84 -25.94 -2.05
N THR A 171 20.06 -25.44 -0.83
CA THR A 171 21.31 -24.77 -0.42
C THR A 171 22.03 -25.52 0.70
N ARG A 172 23.34 -25.29 0.82
CA ARG A 172 24.15 -25.75 1.96
C ARG A 172 23.95 -24.92 3.23
N GLU A 173 23.09 -23.92 3.17
CA GLU A 173 22.76 -22.99 4.24
C GLU A 173 21.31 -23.25 4.72
N GLY A 174 20.88 -22.52 5.74
CA GLY A 174 19.54 -22.63 6.31
C GLY A 174 19.41 -23.71 7.38
N ASN A 175 18.30 -23.64 8.12
CA ASN A 175 17.99 -24.52 9.25
C ASN A 175 16.80 -25.46 8.99
N GLY A 176 16.18 -25.39 7.80
CA GLY A 176 15.07 -26.25 7.41
C GLY A 176 13.75 -25.93 8.08
N THR A 177 13.65 -24.82 8.80
CA THR A 177 12.37 -24.35 9.35
C THR A 177 11.42 -23.96 8.23
N CYS A 178 10.13 -24.18 8.44
CA CYS A 178 9.11 -23.81 7.47
C CYS A 178 8.76 -22.32 7.59
N LEU A 179 9.02 -21.58 6.52
CA LEU A 179 8.59 -20.20 6.32
C LEU A 179 7.16 -20.22 5.78
N CYS A 180 6.18 -20.05 6.68
CA CYS A 180 4.76 -20.16 6.35
C CYS A 180 4.22 -19.01 5.53
N GLU A 181 3.25 -19.32 4.67
CA GLU A 181 2.45 -18.34 3.95
C GLU A 181 1.50 -17.59 4.88
N LYS A 182 0.99 -16.44 4.42
CA LYS A 182 0.08 -15.61 5.21
C LYS A 182 -1.17 -16.40 5.58
N GLY A 183 -1.51 -16.41 6.87
CA GLY A 183 -2.66 -17.15 7.39
C GLY A 183 -2.28 -18.48 8.04
N TYR A 184 -1.03 -18.95 7.85
CA TYR A 184 -0.55 -20.24 8.36
C TYR A 184 0.54 -20.08 9.43
N THR A 185 0.59 -21.06 10.32
CA THR A 185 1.54 -21.14 11.43
C THR A 185 1.77 -22.60 11.85
N GLY A 186 2.63 -22.79 12.84
CA GLY A 186 3.11 -24.12 13.26
C GLY A 186 4.42 -24.50 12.60
N THR A 187 5.00 -25.62 13.03
CA THR A 187 6.29 -26.12 12.54
C THR A 187 6.23 -26.58 11.09
N HIS A 188 5.05 -27.00 10.63
CA HIS A 188 4.80 -27.47 9.27
C HIS A 188 3.80 -26.60 8.51
N CYS A 189 3.43 -25.42 9.01
CA CYS A 189 2.43 -24.54 8.37
C CYS A 189 1.05 -25.22 8.19
N ASP A 190 0.69 -26.07 9.14
CA ASP A 190 -0.53 -26.89 9.16
C ASP A 190 -1.68 -26.24 9.95
N ASN A 191 -1.36 -25.21 10.74
CA ASN A 191 -2.29 -24.52 11.61
C ASN A 191 -2.62 -23.12 11.07
N CYS A 192 -3.83 -22.65 11.31
CA CYS A 192 -4.19 -21.28 10.98
C CYS A 192 -3.73 -20.32 12.09
N VAL A 193 -3.26 -19.13 11.71
CA VAL A 193 -2.98 -18.05 12.67
C VAL A 193 -4.27 -17.54 13.31
N LYS A 194 -4.15 -16.75 14.39
CA LYS A 194 -5.28 -15.99 14.95
C LYS A 194 -5.91 -15.09 13.88
N ASN A 195 -7.21 -14.83 13.99
CA ASN A 195 -8.03 -14.17 12.96
C ASN A 195 -8.19 -14.95 11.64
N PHE A 196 -7.79 -16.22 11.58
CA PHE A 196 -8.06 -17.11 10.45
C PHE A 196 -8.75 -18.37 10.95
N PHE A 197 -9.54 -19.01 10.09
CA PHE A 197 -10.18 -20.28 10.37
C PHE A 197 -9.95 -21.25 9.22
N LYS A 198 -9.96 -22.55 9.53
CA LYS A 198 -9.76 -23.60 8.55
C LYS A 198 -11.04 -23.86 7.76
N LEU A 199 -11.00 -23.64 6.47
CA LEU A 199 -12.04 -24.02 5.51
C LEU A 199 -11.47 -25.09 4.57
N ASN A 200 -11.90 -26.35 4.77
CA ASN A 200 -11.34 -27.52 4.09
C ASN A 200 -9.82 -27.67 4.35
N THR A 201 -9.01 -27.23 3.39
CA THR A 201 -7.53 -27.22 3.43
C THR A 201 -6.95 -25.80 3.35
N SER A 202 -7.79 -24.76 3.31
CA SER A 202 -7.37 -23.35 3.27
C SER A 202 -7.55 -22.69 4.63
N CYS A 203 -6.67 -21.75 4.98
CA CYS A 203 -6.91 -20.83 6.10
C CYS A 203 -7.51 -19.53 5.55
N GLU A 204 -8.78 -19.28 5.89
CA GLU A 204 -9.52 -18.10 5.44
C GLU A 204 -9.62 -17.06 6.57
N PRO A 205 -9.62 -15.75 6.26
CA PRO A 205 -9.68 -14.72 7.28
C PRO A 205 -11.06 -14.66 7.94
N CYS A 206 -11.06 -14.40 9.24
CA CYS A 206 -12.23 -14.08 10.04
C CYS A 206 -12.79 -12.69 9.69
N HIS A 207 -14.01 -12.41 10.14
CA HIS A 207 -14.53 -11.06 10.14
C HIS A 207 -13.68 -10.16 11.07
N ILE A 208 -13.52 -8.87 10.74
CA ILE A 208 -12.66 -7.92 11.49
C ILE A 208 -13.01 -7.80 12.99
N ALA A 209 -14.27 -8.11 13.32
CA ALA A 209 -14.80 -8.09 14.67
C ALA A 209 -14.43 -9.33 15.50
N CYS A 210 -13.87 -10.39 14.90
CA CYS A 210 -13.52 -11.63 15.59
C CYS A 210 -12.00 -11.76 15.75
N ASN A 211 -11.55 -12.04 16.98
CA ASN A 211 -10.18 -12.48 17.27
C ASN A 211 -9.99 -13.98 16.93
N GLU A 212 -11.04 -14.77 17.17
CA GLU A 212 -11.13 -16.18 16.78
C GLU A 212 -12.51 -16.46 16.17
N CYS A 213 -12.58 -17.26 15.11
CA CYS A 213 -13.84 -17.60 14.46
C CYS A 213 -13.90 -19.07 14.02
N SER A 214 -15.11 -19.55 13.73
CA SER A 214 -15.37 -20.90 13.21
C SER A 214 -15.78 -20.91 11.74
N GLY A 215 -15.89 -19.74 11.12
CA GLY A 215 -16.51 -19.57 9.82
C GLY A 215 -16.52 -18.12 9.37
N HIS A 216 -17.08 -17.89 8.19
CA HIS A 216 -17.30 -16.55 7.66
C HIS A 216 -18.40 -15.80 8.44
N GLY A 217 -18.29 -14.48 8.46
CA GLY A 217 -19.29 -13.58 9.02
C GLY A 217 -19.13 -13.31 10.52
N ILE A 218 -19.91 -12.35 11.00
CA ILE A 218 -19.84 -11.83 12.37
C ILE A 218 -20.53 -12.71 13.41
N ASN A 219 -21.37 -13.64 12.95
CA ASN A 219 -22.09 -14.63 13.77
C ASN A 219 -21.27 -15.90 14.05
N ALA A 220 -20.13 -16.06 13.38
CA ALA A 220 -19.22 -17.18 13.56
C ALA A 220 -18.02 -16.84 14.46
N CYS A 221 -18.02 -15.67 15.11
CA CYS A 221 -17.00 -15.30 16.07
C CYS A 221 -17.10 -16.18 17.33
N LYS A 222 -15.97 -16.75 17.74
CA LYS A 222 -15.81 -17.39 19.06
C LYS A 222 -15.39 -16.37 20.11
N GLU A 223 -14.49 -15.47 19.73
CA GLU A 223 -13.95 -14.40 20.56
C GLU A 223 -13.98 -13.10 19.77
N CYS A 224 -14.42 -12.01 20.40
CA CYS A 224 -14.43 -10.69 19.77
C CYS A 224 -13.05 -10.05 19.81
N SER A 225 -12.72 -9.31 18.76
CA SER A 225 -11.54 -8.45 18.72
C SER A 225 -11.63 -7.35 19.77
N GLU A 226 -10.50 -6.75 20.11
CA GLU A 226 -10.46 -5.55 20.95
C GLU A 226 -11.30 -4.42 20.33
N GLY A 227 -12.03 -3.65 21.16
CA GLY A 227 -13.01 -2.65 20.71
C GLY A 227 -14.38 -3.24 20.31
N TRP A 228 -14.57 -4.55 20.43
CA TRP A 228 -15.84 -5.23 20.16
C TRP A 228 -16.33 -5.99 21.39
N GLN A 229 -17.65 -6.07 21.56
CA GLN A 229 -18.28 -6.80 22.64
C GLN A 229 -19.24 -7.86 22.10
N MET A 230 -19.19 -9.05 22.70
CA MET A 230 -20.07 -10.14 22.33
C MET A 230 -21.50 -9.86 22.79
N ASN A 231 -22.42 -9.72 21.85
CA ASN A 231 -23.84 -9.59 22.10
C ASN A 231 -24.61 -10.64 21.27
N SER A 232 -25.26 -11.59 21.95
CA SER A 232 -26.09 -12.62 21.31
C SER A 232 -25.37 -13.41 20.19
N LYS A 233 -24.10 -13.80 20.43
CA LYS A 233 -23.20 -14.49 19.47
C LYS A 233 -22.73 -13.67 18.28
N ILE A 234 -22.91 -12.35 18.32
CA ILE A 234 -22.42 -11.42 17.32
C ILE A 234 -21.50 -10.43 18.04
N CYS A 235 -20.32 -10.16 17.47
CA CYS A 235 -19.46 -9.11 17.98
C CYS A 235 -19.98 -7.75 17.51
N VAL A 236 -20.39 -6.89 18.44
CA VAL A 236 -20.88 -5.54 18.14
C VAL A 236 -19.82 -4.54 18.56
N ASP A 237 -19.64 -3.51 17.74
CA ASP A 237 -18.71 -2.42 17.98
C ASP A 237 -19.04 -1.71 19.30
N VAL A 238 -18.03 -1.52 20.15
CA VAL A 238 -18.20 -0.76 21.38
C VAL A 238 -18.13 0.71 21.01
N ASN A 239 -19.19 1.47 21.30
CA ASN A 239 -19.15 2.92 21.08
C ASN A 239 -18.45 3.61 22.25
N GLU A 240 -17.13 3.76 22.19
CA GLU A 240 -16.36 4.39 23.28
C GLU A 240 -16.72 5.86 23.47
N CYS A 241 -17.24 6.54 22.44
CA CYS A 241 -17.71 7.92 22.53
C CYS A 241 -18.98 8.09 23.38
N SER A 242 -19.58 7.00 23.86
CA SER A 242 -20.65 7.08 24.86
C SER A 242 -20.11 7.51 26.23
N ASP A 243 -18.80 7.36 26.47
CA ASP A 243 -18.13 7.87 27.67
C ASP A 243 -17.56 9.27 27.41
N PRO A 244 -18.09 10.33 28.06
CA PRO A 244 -17.62 11.70 27.86
C PRO A 244 -16.18 11.94 28.37
N SER A 245 -15.61 11.01 29.14
CA SER A 245 -14.25 11.12 29.68
C SER A 245 -13.17 10.51 28.79
N ILE A 246 -13.56 9.84 27.69
CA ILE A 246 -12.63 9.12 26.82
C ILE A 246 -11.67 10.04 26.07
N CYS A 247 -12.11 11.25 25.72
CA CYS A 247 -11.32 12.28 25.05
C CYS A 247 -11.04 13.45 25.98
N ARG A 248 -10.02 14.25 25.63
CA ARG A 248 -9.74 15.48 26.38
C ARG A 248 -10.82 16.52 26.12
N HIS A 249 -10.95 17.48 27.02
CA HIS A 249 -11.98 18.53 26.95
C HIS A 249 -11.94 19.37 25.66
N ASN A 250 -10.77 19.55 25.06
CA ASN A 250 -10.58 20.30 23.80
C ASN A 250 -10.61 19.38 22.56
N GLU A 251 -11.13 18.17 22.71
CA GLU A 251 -11.28 17.17 21.65
C GLU A 251 -12.73 16.68 21.59
N TYR A 252 -13.17 16.28 20.40
CA TYR A 252 -14.42 15.55 20.21
C TYR A 252 -14.13 14.10 19.80
N CYS A 253 -14.98 13.19 20.25
CA CYS A 253 -14.83 11.77 19.99
C CYS A 253 -15.50 11.38 18.67
N VAL A 254 -14.83 10.53 17.88
CA VAL A 254 -15.38 9.90 16.69
C VAL A 254 -15.26 8.39 16.83
N ASN A 255 -16.40 7.71 16.93
CA ASN A 255 -16.46 6.26 17.02
C ASN A 255 -16.10 5.64 15.66
N LYS A 256 -15.25 4.62 15.67
CA LYS A 256 -14.85 3.86 14.48
C LYS A 256 -15.05 2.37 14.76
N GLN A 257 -15.07 1.56 13.71
CA GLN A 257 -15.18 0.12 13.89
C GLN A 257 -13.94 -0.43 14.61
N GLY A 258 -14.13 -1.00 15.80
CA GLY A 258 -13.12 -1.57 16.69
C GLY A 258 -12.22 -0.55 17.38
N SER A 259 -12.55 0.75 17.34
CA SER A 259 -11.70 1.80 17.95
C SER A 259 -12.40 3.15 17.99
N TYR A 260 -11.78 4.14 18.61
CA TYR A 260 -12.21 5.54 18.53
C TYR A 260 -11.06 6.44 18.11
N SER A 261 -11.39 7.67 17.72
CA SER A 261 -10.40 8.72 17.58
C SER A 261 -10.89 10.03 18.18
N CYS A 262 -10.07 10.62 19.05
CA CYS A 262 -10.25 11.98 19.54
C CYS A 262 -9.64 12.95 18.53
N ARG A 263 -10.43 13.93 18.11
CA ARG A 263 -10.01 14.98 17.17
C ARG A 263 -10.11 16.33 17.87
N LEU A 264 -9.17 17.22 17.59
CA LEU A 264 -9.17 18.54 18.19
C LEU A 264 -10.41 19.34 17.75
N CYS A 265 -10.96 20.08 18.69
CA CYS A 265 -11.94 21.11 18.40
C CYS A 265 -11.35 22.21 17.51
N ASP A 266 -12.24 22.97 16.86
CA ASP A 266 -11.82 24.22 16.24
C ASP A 266 -11.18 25.15 17.28
N MET A 267 -10.16 25.91 16.87
CA MET A 267 -9.39 26.80 17.74
C MET A 267 -10.23 27.90 18.41
N SER A 268 -11.42 28.18 17.88
CA SER A 268 -12.37 29.13 18.47
C SER A 268 -13.20 28.56 19.63
N CYS A 269 -13.26 27.22 19.77
CA CYS A 269 -14.01 26.55 20.82
C CYS A 269 -13.11 26.17 21.99
N LYS A 270 -13.64 26.22 23.22
CA LYS A 270 -12.99 25.63 24.40
C LYS A 270 -13.28 24.13 24.51
N THR A 271 -14.53 23.75 24.25
CA THR A 271 -14.99 22.36 24.13
C THR A 271 -15.94 22.25 22.92
N CYS A 272 -16.06 21.07 22.31
CA CYS A 272 -16.91 20.83 21.15
C CYS A 272 -17.45 19.39 21.12
N ASP A 273 -18.47 19.15 20.30
CA ASP A 273 -19.08 17.82 20.07
C ASP A 273 -18.97 17.35 18.60
N GLY A 274 -18.16 18.05 17.80
CA GLY A 274 -18.06 17.77 16.38
C GLY A 274 -17.06 18.67 15.66
N GLU A 275 -16.92 18.42 14.37
CA GLU A 275 -15.97 19.13 13.53
C GLU A 275 -16.44 20.55 13.18
N GLY A 276 -15.52 21.51 13.18
CA GLY A 276 -15.74 22.86 12.68
C GLY A 276 -16.35 23.86 13.69
N LEU A 277 -16.59 25.07 13.18
CA LEU A 277 -16.89 26.28 13.95
C LEU A 277 -18.29 26.36 14.60
N LEU A 278 -19.19 25.43 14.26
CA LEU A 278 -20.59 25.44 14.70
C LEU A 278 -20.90 24.37 15.75
N ASN A 279 -19.91 23.55 16.11
CA ASN A 279 -20.07 22.46 17.07
C ASN A 279 -19.42 22.76 18.42
N CYS A 280 -19.18 24.04 18.73
CA CYS A 280 -18.69 24.43 20.05
C CYS A 280 -19.78 24.17 21.12
N THR A 281 -19.36 23.63 22.26
CA THR A 281 -20.21 23.43 23.44
C THR A 281 -19.86 24.39 24.58
N SER A 282 -18.63 24.93 24.58
CA SER A 282 -18.23 26.02 25.45
C SER A 282 -17.16 26.90 24.82
N CYS A 283 -17.01 28.10 25.35
CA CYS A 283 -16.16 29.16 24.82
C CYS A 283 -15.15 29.63 25.87
N GLU A 284 -14.07 30.27 25.43
CA GLU A 284 -13.12 30.90 26.35
C GLU A 284 -13.75 32.16 26.98
N SER A 285 -13.19 32.61 28.12
CA SER A 285 -13.75 33.63 29.02
C SER A 285 -14.26 34.92 28.35
N ASP A 286 -13.69 35.31 27.20
CA ASP A 286 -14.01 36.55 26.48
C ASP A 286 -15.03 36.36 25.33
N SER A 287 -15.63 35.18 25.22
CA SER A 287 -16.54 34.82 24.14
C SER A 287 -17.78 34.10 24.63
N VAL A 288 -18.91 34.39 24.01
CA VAL A 288 -20.22 33.83 24.36
C VAL A 288 -20.59 32.78 23.33
N LEU A 289 -21.13 31.65 23.80
CA LEU A 289 -21.65 30.61 22.92
C LEU A 289 -22.97 31.06 22.30
N TRP A 290 -23.00 31.13 20.97
CA TRP A 290 -24.16 31.54 20.18
C TRP A 290 -24.43 30.52 19.08
N SER A 291 -25.50 29.73 19.26
CA SER A 291 -25.93 28.70 18.30
C SER A 291 -24.78 27.76 17.84
N GLY A 292 -24.01 27.25 18.80
CA GLY A 292 -22.89 26.34 18.55
C GLY A 292 -21.58 27.01 18.09
N LYS A 293 -21.54 28.34 18.00
CA LYS A 293 -20.35 29.10 17.64
C LYS A 293 -19.93 30.06 18.76
N CYS A 294 -18.64 30.19 19.02
CA CYS A 294 -18.13 31.19 19.95
C CYS A 294 -18.03 32.57 19.28
N VAL A 295 -18.68 33.57 19.88
CA VAL A 295 -18.80 34.93 19.35
C VAL A 295 -18.26 35.92 20.38
N ASN A 296 -17.33 36.78 19.96
CA ASN A 296 -16.81 37.88 20.79
C ASN A 296 -17.71 39.13 20.68
N ASP A 297 -17.48 40.13 21.54
CA ASP A 297 -18.35 41.32 21.59
C ASP A 297 -18.41 42.13 20.29
N SER A 298 -17.30 42.19 19.54
CA SER A 298 -17.27 42.91 18.25
C SER A 298 -18.09 42.19 17.19
N LEU A 299 -17.99 40.87 17.09
CA LEU A 299 -18.78 40.06 16.18
C LEU A 299 -20.26 40.02 16.61
N LYS A 300 -20.53 39.95 17.92
CA LYS A 300 -21.89 40.06 18.48
C LYS A 300 -22.54 41.38 18.08
N SER A 301 -21.82 42.49 18.24
CA SER A 301 -22.29 43.83 17.86
C SER A 301 -22.55 43.94 16.35
N ALA A 302 -21.67 43.37 15.52
CA ALA A 302 -21.85 43.33 14.07
C ALA A 302 -23.09 42.51 13.65
N ILE A 303 -23.28 41.33 14.26
CA ILE A 303 -24.46 40.47 14.02
C ILE A 303 -25.75 41.19 14.43
N LEU A 304 -25.75 41.86 15.59
CA LEU A 304 -26.90 42.64 16.07
C LEU A 304 -27.21 43.81 15.14
N GLN A 305 -26.20 44.60 14.74
CA GLN A 305 -26.39 45.72 13.82
C GLN A 305 -26.94 45.26 12.46
N ASN A 306 -26.40 44.19 11.90
CA ASN A 306 -26.88 43.63 10.64
C ASN A 306 -28.31 43.10 10.77
N THR A 307 -28.63 42.43 11.88
CA THR A 307 -29.99 41.98 12.18
C THR A 307 -30.97 43.16 12.30
N PHE A 308 -30.61 44.23 13.02
CA PHE A 308 -31.45 45.42 13.13
C PHE A 308 -31.68 46.12 11.79
N LYS A 309 -30.65 46.23 10.94
CA LYS A 309 -30.81 46.78 9.58
C LYS A 309 -31.79 45.95 8.75
N ARG A 310 -31.74 44.63 8.86
CA ARG A 310 -32.65 43.72 8.15
C ARG A 310 -34.08 43.84 8.67
N ILE A 311 -34.27 43.88 9.99
CA ILE A 311 -35.59 44.13 10.60
C ILE A 311 -36.17 45.47 10.13
N ALA A 312 -35.36 46.54 10.14
CA ALA A 312 -35.78 47.86 9.67
C ALA A 312 -36.17 47.84 8.17
N LEU A 313 -35.40 47.14 7.33
CA LEU A 313 -35.70 46.98 5.91
C LEU A 313 -37.02 46.21 5.70
N TYR A 314 -37.19 45.07 6.36
CA TYR A 314 -38.40 44.23 6.20
C TYR A 314 -39.66 44.95 6.70
N SER A 315 -39.58 45.62 7.85
CA SER A 315 -40.69 46.43 8.37
C SER A 315 -41.03 47.60 7.43
N GLY A 316 -40.04 48.27 6.86
CA GLY A 316 -40.24 49.29 5.83
C GLY A 316 -40.97 48.75 4.59
N LEU A 317 -40.54 47.60 4.07
CA LEU A 317 -41.18 46.94 2.91
C LEU A 317 -42.64 46.56 3.19
N LEU A 318 -42.93 46.06 4.40
CA LEU A 318 -44.30 45.73 4.82
C LEU A 318 -45.19 46.98 4.95
N ILE A 319 -44.65 48.09 5.47
CA ILE A 319 -45.38 49.37 5.55
C ILE A 319 -45.73 49.87 4.15
N ILE A 320 -44.79 49.81 3.19
CA ILE A 320 -45.04 50.18 1.79
C ILE A 320 -46.17 49.31 1.19
N ALA A 321 -46.10 47.99 1.39
CA ALA A 321 -47.13 47.07 0.92
C ALA A 321 -48.51 47.39 1.51
N PHE A 322 -48.58 47.80 2.78
CA PHE A 322 -49.80 48.22 3.45
C PHE A 322 -50.40 49.50 2.87
N PHE A 323 -49.59 50.50 2.54
CA PHE A 323 -50.09 51.71 1.87
C PHE A 323 -50.60 51.41 0.46
N VAL A 324 -49.91 50.55 -0.31
CA VAL A 324 -50.39 50.12 -1.64
C VAL A 324 -51.70 49.33 -1.54
N LEU A 325 -51.89 48.55 -0.48
CA LEU A 325 -53.13 47.80 -0.23
C LEU A 325 -54.36 48.73 -0.15
N ARG A 326 -54.20 49.95 0.37
CA ARG A 326 -55.28 50.95 0.42
C ARG A 326 -55.70 51.46 -0.96
N HIS A 327 -54.83 51.33 -1.96
CA HIS A 327 -55.07 51.82 -3.32
C HIS A 327 -55.45 50.69 -4.29
N SER A 328 -54.76 49.55 -4.24
CA SER A 328 -55.03 48.40 -5.11
C SER A 328 -54.69 47.07 -4.43
N ARG A 329 -55.69 46.19 -4.31
CA ARG A 329 -55.54 44.87 -3.68
C ARG A 329 -54.71 43.90 -4.50
N THR A 330 -54.87 43.90 -5.83
CA THR A 330 -54.15 42.97 -6.73
C THR A 330 -52.66 43.28 -6.76
N VAL A 331 -52.30 44.55 -6.86
CA VAL A 331 -50.90 44.99 -6.87
C VAL A 331 -50.22 44.70 -5.51
N SER A 332 -50.92 44.93 -4.40
CA SER A 332 -50.40 44.63 -3.07
C SER A 332 -50.08 43.14 -2.87
N MET A 333 -50.94 42.23 -3.35
CA MET A 333 -50.70 40.78 -3.27
C MET A 333 -49.42 40.34 -4.01
N ILE A 334 -49.16 40.91 -5.20
CA ILE A 334 -47.94 40.63 -5.97
C ILE A 334 -46.70 41.13 -5.21
N ILE A 335 -46.76 42.34 -4.66
CA ILE A 335 -45.65 42.93 -3.89
C ILE A 335 -45.33 42.10 -2.64
N VAL A 336 -46.35 41.65 -1.90
CA VAL A 336 -46.15 40.80 -0.72
C VAL A 336 -45.49 39.47 -1.08
N ALA A 337 -45.89 38.84 -2.19
CA ALA A 337 -45.25 37.61 -2.67
C ALA A 337 -43.76 37.82 -3.02
N ILE A 338 -43.42 38.94 -3.67
CA ILE A 338 -42.02 39.28 -4.00
C ILE A 338 -41.22 39.54 -2.71
N ILE A 339 -41.78 40.28 -1.75
CA ILE A 339 -41.13 40.53 -0.45
C ILE A 339 -40.89 39.21 0.28
N ALA A 340 -41.86 38.28 0.29
CA ALA A 340 -41.70 36.98 0.94
C ALA A 340 -40.56 36.15 0.33
N VAL A 341 -40.44 36.14 -1.01
CA VAL A 341 -39.32 35.48 -1.71
C VAL A 341 -37.99 36.14 -1.36
N TYR A 342 -37.93 37.47 -1.35
CA TYR A 342 -36.72 38.21 -0.98
C TYR A 342 -36.27 37.92 0.46
N VAL A 343 -37.19 37.97 1.42
CA VAL A 343 -36.91 37.65 2.83
C VAL A 343 -36.41 36.21 2.96
N TYR A 344 -37.07 35.25 2.30
CA TYR A 344 -36.64 33.84 2.32
C TYR A 344 -35.19 33.67 1.83
N PHE A 345 -34.84 34.24 0.68
CA PHE A 345 -33.47 34.13 0.16
C PHE A 345 -32.46 34.88 1.03
N SER A 346 -32.82 36.06 1.56
CA SER A 346 -31.93 36.83 2.43
C SER A 346 -31.68 36.13 3.78
N GLU A 347 -32.68 35.47 4.37
CA GLU A 347 -32.46 34.65 5.57
C GLU A 347 -31.63 33.40 5.27
N LYS A 348 -31.87 32.74 4.13
CA LYS A 348 -31.12 31.54 3.75
C LYS A 348 -29.64 31.79 3.49
N THR A 349 -29.26 32.98 3.02
CA THR A 349 -27.86 33.35 2.77
C THR A 349 -27.15 33.94 4.00
N SER A 350 -27.87 34.16 5.10
CA SER A 350 -27.28 34.72 6.32
C SER A 350 -26.68 33.60 7.19
N ASP A 351 -25.46 33.81 7.70
CA ASP A 351 -24.77 32.82 8.56
C ASP A 351 -25.55 32.48 9.84
N ILE A 352 -26.35 33.43 10.34
CA ILE A 352 -27.22 33.27 11.52
C ILE A 352 -28.60 33.84 11.19
N ASN A 353 -29.64 33.02 11.33
CA ASN A 353 -31.03 33.43 11.12
C ASN A 353 -31.48 34.40 12.23
N MET A 354 -32.29 35.40 11.86
CA MET A 354 -32.89 36.36 12.79
C MET A 354 -33.60 35.70 13.98
N LEU A 355 -34.29 34.57 13.77
CA LEU A 355 -34.98 33.86 14.85
C LEU A 355 -34.01 33.38 15.94
N ASN A 356 -32.84 32.85 15.54
CA ASN A 356 -31.81 32.42 16.47
C ASN A 356 -31.23 33.60 17.25
N VAL A 357 -31.06 34.76 16.60
CA VAL A 357 -30.61 35.99 17.28
C VAL A 357 -31.62 36.43 18.34
N LEU A 358 -32.92 36.41 18.02
CA LEU A 358 -33.99 36.79 18.96
C LEU A 358 -34.10 35.82 20.15
N ILE A 359 -34.00 34.51 19.90
CA ILE A 359 -34.01 33.48 20.95
C ILE A 359 -32.82 33.67 21.90
N ASN A 360 -31.62 33.86 21.36
CA ASN A 360 -30.42 34.05 22.18
C ASN A 360 -30.43 35.36 22.97
N LEU A 361 -31.07 36.43 22.45
CA LEU A 361 -31.27 37.68 23.19
C LEU A 361 -32.30 37.57 24.32
N TYR A 362 -33.26 36.66 24.19
CA TYR A 362 -34.27 36.40 25.22
C TYR A 362 -33.75 35.49 26.34
N LEU A 363 -32.82 34.59 26.01
CA LEU A 363 -32.20 33.64 26.94
C LEU A 363 -30.92 34.19 27.62
N SER A 364 -30.39 35.32 27.16
CA SER A 364 -29.30 36.08 27.80
C SER A 364 -29.85 37.12 28.76
#